data_AF-A0A958WXE9-F1
#
_entry.id   AF-A0A958WXE9-F1
#
_cell.length_a   1.000
_cell.length_b   1.000
_cell.length_c   1.000
_cell.angle_alpha   90.00
_cell.angle_beta   90.00
_cell.angle_gamma   90.00
#
_symmetry.space_group_name_H-M   'P 1'
#
loop_
_entity.id
_entity.type
_entity.pdbx_description
1 polymer ?
#
loop_
_entity_poly.entity_id
_entity_poly.type
_entity_poly.pdbx_seq_one_letter_code
_entity_poly.pdbx_strand_id
1 'polypeptide(L)'
;MTGQIKKVKPRGRYPEELKRKIAKEYLAGRASVGYLGEEHGLKNKGVVKEFVKWYRRKDELCVQNQDTMSDKKASAGAAPELSAQEQLKQLKRQLELSQLKVEALETMIDLAEKEFQIEIRKKSGAKQSKK
;
A
#
# COMPACT_ATOMS: atom_id res chain seq x y z
N MET A 1 -8.61 -32.19 11.70
CA MET A 1 -7.24 -32.43 11.19
C MET A 1 -6.44 -31.15 11.33
N THR A 2 -5.65 -31.00 12.40
CA THR A 2 -4.83 -29.80 12.62
C THR A 2 -3.49 -29.97 11.89
N GLY A 3 -3.34 -29.28 10.75
CA GLY A 3 -2.10 -29.28 9.98
C GLY A 3 -0.96 -28.63 10.79
N GLN A 4 0.06 -29.42 11.11
CA GLN A 4 1.28 -28.92 11.72
C GLN A 4 2.06 -28.09 10.69
N ILE A 5 2.06 -26.76 10.84
CA ILE A 5 2.88 -25.86 10.03
C ILE A 5 4.35 -26.09 10.41
N LYS A 6 5.10 -26.77 9.53
CA LYS A 6 6.55 -26.99 9.71
C LYS A 6 7.27 -25.64 9.66
N LYS A 7 7.83 -25.21 10.79
CA LYS A 7 8.65 -23.99 10.87
C LYS A 7 9.91 -24.16 10.02
N VAL A 8 9.97 -23.51 8.86
CA VAL A 8 11.17 -23.46 8.03
C VAL A 8 12.22 -22.63 8.77
N LYS A 9 13.38 -23.22 9.03
CA LYS A 9 14.51 -22.55 9.70
C LYS A 9 14.94 -21.35 8.84
N PRO A 10 14.99 -20.11 9.37
CA PRO A 10 15.33 -18.96 8.57
C PRO A 10 16.76 -19.11 8.05
N ARG A 11 16.92 -19.12 6.72
CA ARG A 11 18.23 -19.07 6.05
C ARG A 11 18.79 -17.65 6.19
N GLY A 12 19.31 -17.33 7.37
CA GLY A 12 19.93 -16.04 7.65
C GLY A 12 20.25 -15.86 9.12
N ARG A 13 21.36 -15.19 9.41
CA ARG A 13 21.84 -14.96 10.78
C ARG A 13 20.88 -14.12 11.64
N TYR A 14 20.00 -13.34 11.02
CA TYR A 14 19.03 -12.48 11.69
C TYR A 14 17.64 -12.64 11.05
N PRO A 15 16.57 -12.61 11.85
CA PRO A 15 15.19 -12.69 11.34
C PRO A 15 14.85 -11.44 10.52
N GLU A 16 14.02 -11.59 9.48
CA GLU A 16 13.68 -10.50 8.56
C GLU A 16 12.92 -9.35 9.25
N GLU A 17 12.10 -9.66 10.25
CA GLU A 17 11.35 -8.67 11.02
C GLU A 17 12.29 -7.69 11.75
N LEU A 18 13.34 -8.22 12.36
CA LEU A 18 14.38 -7.42 13.02
C LEU A 18 15.09 -6.52 12.00
N LYS A 19 15.48 -7.07 10.85
CA LYS A 19 16.12 -6.29 9.78
C LYS A 19 15.23 -5.13 9.32
N ARG A 20 13.93 -5.41 9.14
CA ARG A 20 12.92 -4.43 8.72
C ARG A 20 12.71 -3.34 9.77
N LYS A 21 12.60 -3.71 11.06
CA LYS A 21 12.41 -2.75 12.16
C LYS A 21 13.59 -1.76 12.22
N ILE A 22 14.81 -2.29 12.25
CA ILE A 22 16.05 -1.51 12.34
C ILE A 22 16.20 -0.59 11.12
N ALA A 23 15.94 -1.11 9.92
CA ALA A 23 16.03 -0.30 8.70
C ALA A 23 15.02 0.85 8.69
N LYS A 24 13.78 0.63 9.16
CA LYS A 24 12.75 1.67 9.27
C LYS A 24 13.12 2.76 10.27
N GLU A 25 13.61 2.38 11.45
CA GLU A 25 14.02 3.33 12.49
C GLU A 25 15.22 4.18 12.05
N TYR A 26 16.17 3.56 11.34
CA TYR A 26 17.29 4.26 10.72
C TYR A 26 16.84 5.25 9.63
N LEU A 27 15.97 4.82 8.71
CA LEU A 27 15.45 5.69 7.64
C LEU A 27 14.56 6.81 8.17
N ALA A 28 13.87 6.58 9.28
CA ALA A 28 13.12 7.62 10.00
C ALA A 28 14.01 8.61 10.76
N GLY A 29 15.34 8.41 10.77
CA GLY A 29 16.30 9.29 11.42
C GLY A 29 16.24 9.28 12.95
N ARG A 30 15.57 8.30 13.57
CA ARG A 30 15.36 8.27 15.03
C ARG A 30 16.60 7.87 15.82
N ALA A 31 17.52 7.14 15.18
CA ALA A 31 18.70 6.62 15.85
C ALA A 31 19.89 6.48 14.88
N SER A 32 21.10 6.60 15.43
CA SER A 32 22.34 6.43 14.68
C SER A 32 22.68 4.94 14.48
N VAL A 33 23.54 4.65 13.49
CA VAL A 33 24.02 3.28 13.20
C VAL A 33 24.68 2.63 14.43
N GLY A 34 25.37 3.41 15.25
CA GLY A 34 26.03 2.92 16.45
C GLY A 34 25.02 2.52 17.52
N TYR A 35 24.07 3.40 17.80
CA TYR A 35 23.02 3.20 18.79
C TYR A 35 22.15 1.97 18.46
N LEU A 36 21.70 1.83 17.22
CA LEU A 36 20.91 0.66 16.77
C LEU A 36 21.70 -0.65 16.83
N GLY A 37 23.03 -0.58 16.67
CA GLY A 37 23.89 -1.74 16.80
C GLY A 37 23.98 -2.25 18.23
N GLU A 38 24.09 -1.33 19.19
CA GLU A 38 24.20 -1.62 20.61
C GLU A 38 22.84 -2.04 21.20
N GLU A 39 21.78 -1.30 20.92
CA GLU A 39 20.42 -1.57 21.43
C GLU A 39 19.90 -2.95 20.98
N HIS A 40 20.19 -3.34 19.74
CA HIS A 40 19.76 -4.63 19.19
C HIS A 40 20.81 -5.74 19.27
N GLY A 41 21.94 -5.52 19.98
CA GLY A 41 22.96 -6.55 20.20
C GLY A 41 23.61 -7.08 18.91
N LEU A 42 23.79 -6.21 17.91
CA LEU A 42 24.38 -6.59 16.63
C LEU A 42 25.90 -6.68 16.73
N LYS A 43 26.48 -7.66 16.02
CA LYS A 43 27.93 -7.90 16.07
C LYS A 43 28.78 -6.70 15.64
N ASN A 44 28.33 -5.92 14.66
CA ASN A 44 29.08 -4.79 14.08
C ASN A 44 28.15 -3.70 13.53
N LYS A 45 28.59 -2.44 13.55
CA LYS A 45 27.90 -1.28 12.91
C LYS A 45 27.64 -1.49 11.41
N GLY A 46 28.48 -2.25 10.72
CA GLY A 46 28.30 -2.61 9.31
C GLY A 46 27.04 -3.46 9.04
N VAL A 47 26.57 -4.23 10.03
CA VAL A 47 25.38 -5.08 9.90
C VAL A 47 24.11 -4.23 9.72
N VAL A 48 24.02 -3.10 10.43
CA VAL A 48 22.91 -2.16 10.27
C VAL A 48 22.87 -1.58 8.85
N LYS A 49 24.03 -1.21 8.29
CA LYS A 49 24.11 -0.73 6.90
C LYS A 49 23.65 -1.78 5.90
N GLU A 50 24.01 -3.04 6.10
CA GLU A 50 23.52 -4.15 5.29
C GLU A 50 22.02 -4.37 5.43
N PHE A 51 21.43 -4.17 6.61
CA PHE A 51 19.98 -4.25 6.80
C PHE A 51 19.24 -3.14 6.05
N VAL A 52 19.78 -1.92 6.06
CA VAL A 52 19.21 -0.80 5.31
C VAL A 52 19.31 -1.05 3.80
N LYS A 53 20.46 -1.54 3.31
CA LYS A 53 20.65 -1.90 1.90
C LYS A 53 19.71 -3.02 1.45
N TRP A 54 19.56 -4.06 2.28
CA TRP A 54 18.59 -5.14 2.06
C TRP A 54 17.15 -4.62 2.03
N TYR A 55 16.80 -3.71 2.95
CA TYR A 55 15.47 -3.13 3.04
C TYR A 55 15.14 -2.30 1.81
N ARG A 56 16.05 -1.43 1.35
CA ARG A 56 15.87 -0.65 0.11
C ARG A 56 15.64 -1.55 -1.11
N ARG A 57 16.45 -2.60 -1.26
CA ARG A 57 16.25 -3.58 -2.35
C ARG A 57 14.90 -4.29 -2.26
N LYS A 58 14.45 -4.67 -1.06
CA LYS A 58 13.13 -5.29 -0.88
C LYS A 58 11.99 -4.32 -1.13
N ASP A 59 12.15 -3.05 -0.75
CA ASP A 59 11.18 -2.00 -0.98
C ASP A 59 11.05 -1.71 -2.49
N GLU A 60 12.17 -1.57 -3.19
CA GLU A 60 12.24 -1.45 -4.65
C GLU A 60 11.58 -2.65 -5.37
N LEU A 61 11.83 -3.88 -4.91
CA LEU A 61 11.17 -5.07 -5.43
C LEU A 61 9.68 -5.12 -5.07
N CYS A 62 9.26 -4.59 -3.93
CA CYS A 62 7.85 -4.50 -3.56
C CYS A 62 7.11 -3.49 -4.44
N VAL A 63 7.77 -2.37 -4.80
CA VAL A 63 7.26 -1.38 -5.74
C VAL A 63 7.16 -1.99 -7.14
N GLN A 64 8.22 -2.63 -7.64
CA GLN A 64 8.21 -3.28 -8.97
C GLN A 64 7.18 -4.41 -9.11
N ASN A 65 6.88 -5.15 -8.03
CA ASN A 65 5.84 -6.19 -8.05
C ASN A 65 4.41 -5.63 -7.87
N GLN A 66 4.26 -4.38 -7.41
CA GLN A 66 2.97 -3.69 -7.43
C GLN A 66 2.70 -3.05 -8.80
N ASP A 67 3.74 -2.63 -9.53
CA ASP A 67 3.62 -2.04 -10.86
C ASP A 67 3.12 -3.03 -11.94
N THR A 68 3.23 -4.34 -11.73
CA THR A 68 2.70 -5.36 -12.66
C THR A 68 1.23 -5.72 -12.43
N MET A 69 0.61 -5.22 -11.35
CA MET A 69 -0.79 -5.50 -10.99
C MET A 69 -1.60 -4.25 -10.67
N SER A 70 -1.04 -3.06 -10.83
CA SER A 70 -1.74 -1.80 -10.57
C SER A 70 -1.24 -0.73 -11.50
N ASP A 71 -2.04 -0.42 -12.52
CA ASP A 71 -1.92 0.78 -13.31
C ASP A 71 -1.50 2.00 -12.47
N LYS A 72 -0.36 2.58 -12.83
CA LYS A 72 0.08 3.96 -12.54
C LYS A 72 -0.08 4.42 -11.08
N LYS A 73 1.04 4.48 -10.36
CA LYS A 73 1.26 5.60 -9.44
C LYS A 73 2.69 6.10 -9.52
N ALA A 74 2.79 7.38 -9.86
CA ALA A 74 4.00 8.15 -10.00
C ALA A 74 4.99 7.91 -8.84
N SER A 75 6.25 7.69 -9.22
CA SER A 75 7.41 7.70 -8.35
C SER A 75 7.50 9.04 -7.62
N ALA A 76 7.40 8.97 -6.29
CA ALA A 76 7.83 10.04 -5.40
C ALA A 76 9.36 10.14 -5.44
N GLY A 77 9.86 11.00 -6.32
CA GLY A 77 11.27 11.35 -6.43
C GLY A 77 11.40 12.53 -7.38
N ALA A 78 11.48 13.73 -6.80
CA ALA A 78 11.47 15.04 -7.46
C ALA A 78 10.19 15.28 -8.30
N ALA A 79 9.24 16.02 -7.75
CA ALA A 79 8.17 16.57 -8.58
C ALA A 79 8.81 17.51 -9.60
N PRO A 80 8.77 17.23 -10.92
CA PRO A 80 8.84 18.32 -11.87
C PRO A 80 7.60 19.19 -11.57
N GLU A 81 7.78 20.49 -11.50
CA GLU A 81 6.67 21.44 -11.44
C GLU A 81 5.86 21.25 -12.73
N LEU A 82 4.92 20.30 -12.72
CA LEU A 82 4.05 20.02 -13.85
C LEU A 82 3.31 21.32 -14.15
N SER A 83 3.35 21.74 -15.40
CA SER A 83 2.65 22.94 -15.82
C SER A 83 1.17 22.85 -15.43
N ALA A 84 0.54 23.97 -15.10
CA ALA A 84 -0.87 24.00 -14.68
C ALA A 84 -1.79 23.25 -15.67
N GLN A 85 -1.44 23.27 -16.97
CA GLN A 85 -2.18 22.58 -18.02
C GLN A 85 -2.06 21.04 -17.95
N GLU A 86 -0.89 20.52 -17.58
CA GLU A 86 -0.68 19.08 -17.39
C GLU A 86 -1.43 18.58 -16.15
N GLN A 87 -1.42 19.36 -15.07
CA GLN A 87 -2.20 19.06 -13.86
C GLN A 87 -3.70 19.02 -14.17
N LEU A 88 -4.22 19.99 -14.91
CA LEU A 88 -5.62 20.01 -15.35
C LEU A 88 -5.97 18.79 -16.20
N LYS A 89 -5.08 18.38 -17.12
CA LYS A 89 -5.29 17.19 -17.95
C LYS A 89 -5.32 15.91 -17.11
N GLN A 90 -4.43 15.79 -16.13
CA GLN A 90 -4.40 14.65 -15.22
C GLN A 90 -5.65 14.59 -14.34
N LEU A 91 -6.06 15.72 -13.77
CA LEU A 91 -7.26 15.83 -12.94
C LEU A 91 -8.52 15.47 -13.74
N LYS A 92 -8.66 15.99 -14.96
CA LYS A 92 -9.80 15.63 -15.85
C LYS A 92 -9.84 14.13 -16.13
N ARG A 93 -8.71 13.52 -16.45
CA ARG A 93 -8.62 12.07 -16.66
C ARG A 93 -8.99 11.26 -15.42
N GLN A 94 -8.55 11.69 -14.24
CA GLN A 94 -8.91 11.03 -12.98
C GLN A 94 -10.41 11.13 -12.68
N LEU A 95 -11.00 12.30 -12.99
CA LEU A 95 -12.42 12.54 -12.85
C LEU A 95 -13.23 11.64 -13.79
N GLU A 96 -12.88 11.58 -15.08
CA GLU A 96 -13.51 10.71 -16.07
C GLU A 96 -13.46 9.23 -15.65
N LEU A 97 -12.29 8.75 -15.21
CA LEU A 97 -12.13 7.38 -14.75
C LEU A 97 -12.97 7.09 -13.51
N SER A 98 -13.14 8.07 -12.61
CA SER A 98 -13.95 7.90 -11.41
C SER A 98 -15.44 7.85 -11.75
N GLN A 99 -15.90 8.70 -12.69
CA GLN A 99 -17.27 8.67 -13.18
C GLN A 99 -17.60 7.34 -13.86
N LEU A 100 -16.72 6.84 -14.73
CA LEU A 100 -16.91 5.56 -15.40
C LEU A 100 -16.97 4.38 -14.41
N LYS A 101 -16.17 4.43 -13.33
CA LYS A 101 -16.26 3.44 -12.25
C LYS A 101 -17.59 3.51 -11.51
N VAL A 102 -18.09 4.71 -11.23
CA VAL A 102 -19.40 4.88 -10.57
C VAL A 102 -20.51 4.32 -11.45
N GLU A 103 -20.52 4.64 -12.73
CA GLU A 103 -21.51 4.13 -13.69
C GLU A 103 -21.46 2.59 -13.80
N ALA A 104 -20.26 2.01 -13.86
CA ALA A 104 -20.09 0.55 -13.86
C ALA A 104 -20.60 -0.11 -12.56
N LEU A 105 -20.43 0.55 -11.41
CA LEU A 105 -20.95 0.04 -10.14
C LEU A 105 -22.47 0.17 -10.05
N GLU A 106 -23.04 1.28 -10.51
CA GLU A 106 -24.50 1.47 -10.57
C GLU A 106 -25.16 0.42 -11.46
N THR A 107 -24.59 0.17 -12.64
CA THR A 107 -25.09 -0.87 -13.55
C THR A 107 -24.96 -2.28 -12.97
N MET A 108 -23.89 -2.57 -12.22
CA MET A 108 -23.75 -3.85 -11.51
C MET A 108 -24.81 -4.01 -10.42
N ILE A 109 -25.16 -2.94 -9.71
CA ILE A 109 -26.25 -2.95 -8.72
C ILE A 109 -27.57 -3.27 -9.43
N ASP A 110 -27.89 -2.59 -10.54
CA ASP A 110 -29.13 -2.84 -11.28
C ASP A 110 -29.25 -4.29 -11.77
N LEU A 111 -28.15 -4.88 -12.25
CA LEU A 111 -28.12 -6.28 -12.65
C LEU A 111 -28.34 -7.22 -11.45
N ALA A 112 -27.68 -6.95 -10.32
CA ALA A 112 -27.83 -7.75 -9.12
C ALA A 112 -29.26 -7.69 -8.55
N GLU A 113 -29.90 -6.53 -8.54
CA GLU A 113 -31.30 -6.39 -8.10
C GLU A 113 -32.25 -7.20 -8.99
N LYS A 114 -32.01 -7.23 -10.30
CA LYS A 114 -32.81 -8.01 -11.27
C LYS A 114 -32.63 -9.52 -11.11
N GLU A 115 -31.39 -10.00 -11.03
CA GLU A 115 -31.07 -11.44 -10.98
C GLU A 115 -31.45 -12.06 -9.63
N PHE A 116 -31.16 -11.36 -8.52
CA PHE A 116 -31.38 -11.90 -7.18
C PHE A 116 -32.70 -11.47 -6.54
N GLN A 117 -33.44 -10.54 -7.15
CA GLN A 117 -34.69 -9.99 -6.60
C GLN A 117 -34.55 -9.43 -5.17
N ILE A 118 -33.37 -8.90 -4.85
CA ILE A 118 -33.06 -8.25 -3.57
C ILE A 118 -32.91 -6.76 -3.81
N GLU A 119 -33.50 -5.93 -2.95
CA GLU A 119 -33.34 -4.48 -3.00
C GLU A 119 -32.02 -4.08 -2.34
N ILE A 120 -31.06 -3.59 -3.14
CA ILE A 120 -29.73 -3.17 -2.68
C ILE A 120 -29.71 -1.65 -2.46
N ARG A 121 -30.35 -0.89 -3.35
CA ARG A 121 -30.40 0.57 -3.28
C ARG A 121 -31.37 1.03 -2.19
N LYS A 122 -30.93 1.99 -1.38
CA LYS A 122 -31.80 2.61 -0.37
C LYS A 122 -32.91 3.43 -1.03
N LYS A 123 -34.16 3.19 -0.63
CA LYS A 123 -35.32 4.01 -1.00
C LYS A 123 -35.28 5.36 -0.29
N SER A 124 -35.83 6.40 -0.92
CA SER A 124 -36.04 7.70 -0.26
C SER A 124 -36.86 7.48 1.01
N GLY A 125 -36.40 8.10 2.11
CA GLY A 125 -37.03 7.91 3.42
C GLY A 125 -38.49 8.38 3.43
N ALA A 126 -39.28 7.82 4.35
CA ALA A 126 -40.66 8.23 4.54
C ALA A 126 -40.74 9.74 4.88
N LYS A 127 -41.60 10.48 4.17
CA LYS A 127 -41.92 11.88 4.49
C LYS A 127 -42.36 11.96 5.96
N GLN A 128 -41.79 12.90 6.71
CA GLN A 128 -42.24 13.22 8.07
C GLN A 128 -43.75 13.47 8.05
N SER A 129 -44.51 12.70 8.83
CA SER A 129 -45.91 13.00 9.13
C SER A 129 -45.95 14.37 9.80
N LYS A 130 -46.73 15.31 9.23
CA LYS A 130 -47.01 16.58 9.88
C LYS A 130 -47.92 16.29 11.07
N LYS A 131 -47.46 16.64 12.27
CA LYS A 131 -48.26 16.65 13.49
C LYS A 131 -49.12 17.90 13.55
#